data_AF-A0A2T2SWL3-F1
#
_entry.id   AF-A0A2T2SWL3-F1
#
_cell.length_a   1.000
_cell.length_b   1.000
_cell.length_c   1.000
_cell.angle_alpha   90.00
_cell.angle_beta   90.00
_cell.angle_gamma   90.00
#
_symmetry.space_group_name_H-M   'P 1'
#
loop_
_entity.id
_entity.type
_entity.pdbx_description
1 polymer ?
#
loop_
_entity_poly.entity_id
_entity_poly.type
_entity_poly.pdbx_seq_one_letter_code
_entity_poly.pdbx_strand_id
1 'polypeptide(L)' 'VLPYALAFAAGAMIYVVVEELIPESQRQGNTDLATLGVMGGFAVMMVLDVTLG' A
#
# COMPACT_ATOMS: atom_id res chain seq x y z
N VAL A 1 20.31 -3.54 -15.02
CA VAL A 1 20.49 -3.83 -13.58
C VAL A 1 19.69 -2.86 -12.71
N LEU A 2 19.79 -1.54 -12.92
CA LEU A 2 19.01 -0.53 -12.18
C LEU A 2 17.47 -0.73 -12.17
N PRO A 3 16.78 -0.99 -13.31
CA PRO A 3 15.33 -1.23 -13.28
C PRO A 3 14.94 -2.54 -12.59
N TYR A 4 15.79 -3.57 -12.65
CA TYR A 4 15.57 -4.84 -11.93
C TYR A 4 15.70 -4.66 -10.42
N ALA A 5 16.66 -3.86 -9.96
CA ALA A 5 16.81 -3.54 -8.54
C ALA A 5 15.65 -2.70 -8.01
N LEU A 6 15.15 -1.73 -8.79
CA LEU A 6 13.95 -0.96 -8.45
C LEU A 6 12.69 -1.82 -8.41
N ALA A 7 12.52 -2.74 -9.37
CA ALA A 7 11.41 -3.69 -9.35
C ALA A 7 11.46 -4.61 -8.12
N PHE A 8 12.65 -5.06 -7.71
CA PHE A 8 12.83 -5.83 -6.48
C PHE A 8 12.49 -5.01 -5.22
N ALA A 9 12.93 -3.76 -5.15
CA ALA A 9 12.61 -2.87 -4.03
C ALA A 9 11.11 -2.57 -3.94
N ALA A 10 10.43 -2.34 -5.07
CA ALA A 10 8.98 -2.18 -5.12
C ALA A 10 8.26 -3.44 -4.61
N GLY A 11 8.72 -4.63 -5.02
CA GLY A 11 8.19 -5.90 -4.52
C GLY A 11 8.36 -6.08 -3.01
N ALA A 12 9.51 -5.69 -2.46
CA ALA A 12 9.77 -5.73 -1.02
C ALA A 12 8.79 -4.83 -0.23
N MET A 13 8.52 -3.62 -0.74
CA MET A 13 7.55 -2.71 -0.12
C MET A 13 6.13 -3.29 -0.13
N ILE A 14 5.72 -3.96 -1.22
CA ILE A 14 4.40 -4.63 -1.29
C ILE A 14 4.32 -5.78 -0.28
N TYR A 15 5.38 -6.59 -0.13
CA TYR A 15 5.41 -7.69 0.83
C TYR A 15 5.27 -7.20 2.28
N VAL A 16 6.05 -6.19 2.68
CA VAL A 16 5.99 -5.59 4.03
C VAL A 16 4.58 -5.04 4.32
N VAL A 17 3.94 -4.40 3.33
CA VAL A 17 2.58 -3.89 3.50
C VAL A 17 1.58 -5.03 3.76
N VAL A 18 1.66 -6.12 3.00
CA VAL A 18 0.68 -7.21 3.09
C VAL A 18 0.89 -8.07 4.34
N GLU A 19 2.13 -8.39 4.71
CA GLU A 19 2.46 -9.32 5.79
C GLU A 19 2.61 -8.65 7.16
N GLU A 20 2.91 -7.35 7.22
CA GLU A 20 3.06 -6.63 8.48
C GLU A 20 1.96 -5.58 8.66
N LEU A 21 1.86 -4.60 7.75
CA LEU A 21 0.95 -3.45 7.94
C LEU A 21 -0.53 -3.84 7.92
N ILE A 22 -0.98 -4.67 6.97
CA ILE A 22 -2.36 -5.15 6.93
C ILE A 22 -2.70 -5.92 8.22
N PRO A 23 -2.00 -7.01 8.59
CA PRO A 23 -2.34 -7.76 9.79
C PRO A 23 -2.17 -6.96 11.09
N GLU A 24 -1.22 -6.03 11.19
CA GLU A 24 -1.10 -5.12 12.34
C GLU A 24 -2.32 -4.20 12.48
N SER A 25 -2.80 -3.66 11.36
CA SER A 25 -4.03 -2.85 11.29
C SER A 25 -5.27 -3.68 11.66
N GLN A 26 -5.30 -4.95 11.27
CA GLN A 26 -6.36 -5.91 11.55
C GLN A 26 -6.35 -6.38 13.01
N ARG A 27 -5.19 -6.40 13.66
CA ARG A 27 -5.02 -6.85 15.05
C ARG A 27 -5.73 -5.96 16.07
N GLN A 28 -6.09 -4.74 15.69
CA GLN A 28 -6.90 -3.83 16.49
C GLN A 28 -8.41 -4.11 16.39
N GLY A 29 -8.84 -5.11 15.61
CA GLY A 29 -10.24 -5.55 15.52
C GLY A 29 -11.09 -4.81 14.48
N ASN A 30 -10.51 -3.83 13.77
CA ASN A 30 -11.22 -2.96 12.83
C ASN A 30 -10.87 -3.31 11.38
N THR A 31 -11.20 -4.54 10.96
CA THR A 31 -10.92 -5.09 9.64
C THR A 31 -11.44 -4.23 8.49
N ASP A 32 -12.66 -3.74 8.64
CA ASP A 32 -13.30 -2.88 7.64
C ASP A 32 -12.63 -1.51 7.55
N LEU A 33 -12.19 -0.97 8.69
CA LEU A 33 -11.58 0.37 8.76
C LEU A 33 -10.15 0.35 8.17
N ALA A 34 -9.41 -0.72 8.39
CA ALA A 34 -8.12 -0.96 7.75
C ALA A 34 -8.26 -1.11 6.22
N THR A 35 -9.23 -1.90 5.77
CA THR A 35 -9.49 -2.09 4.32
C THR A 35 -9.96 -0.81 3.65
N LEU A 36 -10.87 -0.07 4.30
CA LEU A 36 -11.33 1.25 3.84
C LEU A 36 -10.19 2.26 3.81
N GLY A 37 -9.26 2.22 4.76
CA GLY A 37 -8.06 3.06 4.78
C GLY A 37 -7.15 2.78 3.59
N VAL A 38 -6.91 1.51 3.26
CA VAL A 38 -6.11 1.13 2.07
C VAL A 38 -6.81 1.55 0.78
N MET A 39 -8.11 1.29 0.65
CA MET A 39 -8.88 1.72 -0.53
C MET A 39 -8.91 3.24 -0.67
N GLY A 40 -9.10 3.95 0.43
CA GLY A 40 -9.08 5.42 0.48
C GLY A 40 -7.71 5.99 0.12
N GLY A 41 -6.63 5.46 0.69
CA GLY A 41 -5.26 5.85 0.37
C GLY A 41 -4.90 5.61 -1.09
N PHE A 42 -5.31 4.47 -1.65
CA PHE A 42 -5.11 4.15 -3.06
C PHE A 42 -5.89 5.09 -3.98
N ALA A 43 -7.14 5.39 -3.64
CA ALA A 43 -7.95 6.35 -4.39
C ALA A 43 -7.35 7.76 -4.34
N VAL A 44 -6.90 8.22 -3.17
CA VAL A 44 -6.24 9.53 -3.01
C VAL A 44 -4.94 9.57 -3.82
N MET A 45 -4.11 8.53 -3.76
CA MET A 45 -2.89 8.44 -4.56
C MET A 45 -3.21 8.53 -6.05
N MET A 46 -4.20 7.77 -6.53
CA MET A 46 -4.62 7.79 -7.94
C MET A 46 -5.14 9.16 -8.37
N VAL A 47 -5.95 9.82 -7.53
CA VAL A 47 -6.45 11.18 -7.82
C VAL A 47 -5.31 12.18 -7.86
N LEU A 48 -4.37 12.14 -6.91
CA LEU A 48 -3.19 13.01 -6.90
C LEU A 48 -2.32 12.80 -8.13
N ASP A 49 -2.06 11.55 -8.52
CA ASP A 49 -1.25 11.20 -9.70
C ASP A 49 -1.92 11.68 -11.01
N VAL A 50 -3.26 11.58 -11.11
CA VAL A 50 -4.03 12.06 -12.27
C VAL A 50 -4.16 13.59 -12.32
N THR A 51 -4.20 14.26 -11.17
CA THR A 51 -4.43 15.71 -11.09
C THR A 51 -3.14 16.54 -11.09
N LEU A 52 -2.05 16.01 -10.55
CA LEU A 52 -0.72 16.64 -10.53
C LEU A 52 0.20 16.12 -11.64
N GLY A 53 -0.16 14.98 -12.26
CA GLY A 53 0.52 14.42 -13.43
C GLY A 53 0.23 15.17 -14.72
#